data_AF-A0A0G4H5X8-F1
#
_entry.id   AF-A0A0G4H5X8-F1
#
_cell.length_a   1.000
_cell.length_b   1.000
_cell.length_c   1.000
_cell.angle_alpha   90.00
_cell.angle_beta   90.00
_cell.angle_gamma   90.00
#
_symmetry.space_group_name_H-M   'P 1'
#
loop_
_entity.id
_entity.type
_entity.pdbx_description
1 polymer ?
#
loop_
_entity_poly.entity_id
_entity_poly.type
_entity_poly.pdbx_seq_one_letter_code
_entity_poly.pdbx_strand_id
1 'polypeptide(L)'
;MTDLEEPAASQDDPVGDEPSTYREGRVLIHAPSSKSGSPAAFMNPAMSFNRDLTVLVLHSFFSALNGTDDSSTGEDSSEGSAAGVPVRRWQGAPALLSSSNVTVLEPYAGTGLRSLRFAAEVPGIHHAVANDLCGSAVTSIRANMALNKESTAGRMSVTRSDAADSLWQWRRGERGGKGARVGCIDLDPFGSAAEVFPLAAESVCRDGLLCVTCTDIQALCGGGGGSKSTACWARYGGMPMATKPRKEGAIRLVLNALNRAAALHGRSILPLLSLSVDYYIRVYVQILEGGGGLVDSAINTGMVATCPSCRQFDVMPAASCRWGPKQWVLTPTTICGKEREDRCKCGAAKGDAARTLAGPMWIGPLHDKTFVRHLLSTLRDLKEQDQSAANGMPVLTNRAELEGLLTVINEECSLDEPCPFFYHLEDIAYNMAHFQPPLREMRAGLSRLGWSVSQSHTDPSTLKTSAPFSVLLDVALAWAVSKGPEVLRQIAQRAKSKWLRKEADEMLSNIELVGSRDLGALSVCSERPDGSSDFVNVSRGSSRAEFAVKSKHTHVRRWLQRAKRVGPGARPAKG
;
A
#
# COMPACT_ATOMS: atom_id res chain seq x y z
N MET A 1 -55.28 22.24 -60.64
CA MET A 1 -55.78 21.79 -59.33
C MET A 1 -55.83 20.27 -59.40
N THR A 2 -54.65 19.66 -59.44
CA THR A 2 -53.89 19.11 -58.28
C THR A 2 -54.48 17.78 -57.85
N ASP A 3 -53.89 16.73 -58.42
CA ASP A 3 -53.89 15.36 -57.97
C ASP A 3 -53.60 15.26 -56.47
N LEU A 4 -54.35 14.40 -55.77
CA LEU A 4 -53.92 13.85 -54.48
C LEU A 4 -54.16 12.34 -54.51
N GLU A 5 -53.04 11.64 -54.66
CA GLU A 5 -52.85 10.20 -54.60
C GLU A 5 -53.21 9.64 -53.22
N GLU A 6 -53.76 8.43 -53.19
CA GLU A 6 -53.79 7.57 -52.00
C GLU A 6 -52.37 7.15 -51.61
N PRO A 7 -51.96 7.20 -50.34
CA PRO A 7 -50.70 6.60 -49.94
C PRO A 7 -50.90 5.10 -49.70
N ALA A 8 -50.15 4.32 -50.49
CA ALA A 8 -49.94 2.90 -50.35
C ALA A 8 -49.29 2.53 -49.01
N ALA A 9 -49.67 1.37 -48.49
CA ALA A 9 -48.98 0.69 -47.41
C ALA A 9 -47.56 0.27 -47.82
N SER A 10 -46.55 0.76 -47.09
CA SER A 10 -45.19 0.19 -47.00
C SER A 10 -44.72 0.43 -45.56
N GLN A 11 -44.72 -0.59 -44.70
CA GLN A 11 -43.55 -1.43 -44.40
C GLN A 11 -42.26 -0.62 -44.29
N ASP A 12 -41.99 -0.14 -43.08
CA ASP A 12 -40.70 -0.20 -42.40
C ASP A 12 -40.89 0.34 -40.98
N ASP A 13 -41.37 -0.51 -40.07
CA ASP A 13 -41.15 -0.28 -38.64
C ASP A 13 -39.63 -0.34 -38.41
N PRO A 14 -39.00 0.67 -37.80
CA PRO A 14 -37.58 0.59 -37.52
C PRO A 14 -37.34 -0.59 -36.58
N VAL A 15 -36.55 -1.54 -37.07
CA VAL A 15 -35.88 -2.60 -36.31
C VAL A 15 -35.53 -2.04 -34.94
N GLY A 16 -36.16 -2.58 -33.90
CA GLY A 16 -35.92 -2.13 -32.52
C GLY A 16 -34.42 -2.16 -32.25
N ASP A 17 -33.88 -1.02 -31.80
CA ASP A 17 -32.49 -0.86 -31.38
C ASP A 17 -32.08 -2.09 -30.53
N GLU A 18 -31.21 -2.95 -31.06
CA GLU A 18 -30.59 -3.97 -30.24
C GLU A 18 -29.92 -3.27 -29.05
N PRO A 19 -30.13 -3.75 -27.81
CA PRO A 19 -29.53 -3.10 -26.64
C PRO A 19 -28.02 -3.13 -26.81
N SER A 20 -27.40 -1.94 -26.86
CA SER A 20 -25.96 -1.80 -26.98
C SER A 20 -25.25 -2.65 -25.92
N THR A 21 -24.17 -3.33 -26.31
CA THR A 21 -23.41 -4.21 -25.41
C THR A 21 -22.12 -3.53 -24.97
N TYR A 22 -21.65 -3.87 -23.77
CA TYR A 22 -20.36 -3.46 -23.23
C TYR A 22 -19.51 -4.72 -22.98
N ARG A 23 -18.28 -4.72 -23.51
CA ARG A 23 -17.32 -5.81 -23.33
C ARG A 23 -16.23 -5.38 -22.35
N GLU A 24 -15.90 -6.26 -21.42
CA GLU A 24 -14.70 -6.13 -20.59
C GLU A 24 -14.08 -7.51 -20.39
N GLY A 25 -12.79 -7.66 -20.67
CA GLY A 25 -12.18 -8.98 -20.78
C GLY A 25 -12.89 -9.82 -21.83
N ARG A 26 -13.25 -11.05 -21.47
CA ARG A 26 -13.90 -12.02 -22.37
C ARG A 26 -15.42 -12.03 -22.24
N VAL A 27 -16.00 -11.27 -21.32
CA VAL A 27 -17.46 -11.25 -21.09
C VAL A 27 -18.15 -10.06 -21.73
N LEU A 28 -19.44 -10.22 -22.04
CA LEU A 28 -20.33 -9.20 -22.59
C LEU A 28 -21.48 -8.92 -21.64
N ILE A 29 -21.81 -7.66 -21.43
CA ILE A 29 -23.03 -7.27 -20.70
C ILE A 29 -23.87 -6.34 -21.56
N HIS A 30 -25.16 -6.26 -21.26
CA HIS A 30 -25.98 -5.16 -21.76
C HIS A 30 -25.43 -3.84 -21.19
N ALA A 31 -25.21 -2.85 -22.06
CA ALA A 31 -24.80 -1.52 -21.62
C ALA A 31 -25.90 -0.92 -20.74
N PRO A 32 -25.55 -0.23 -19.64
CA PRO A 32 -26.54 0.44 -18.80
C PRO A 32 -27.28 1.51 -19.63
N SER A 33 -28.52 1.23 -20.01
CA SER A 33 -29.39 2.18 -20.68
C SER A 33 -30.04 3.10 -19.65
N SER A 34 -29.85 4.41 -19.79
CA SER A 34 -30.58 5.42 -19.00
C SER A 34 -32.03 5.64 -19.49
N LYS A 35 -32.45 4.97 -20.57
CA LYS A 35 -33.66 5.33 -21.34
C LYS A 35 -34.96 4.68 -20.88
N SER A 36 -34.96 3.80 -19.88
CA SER A 36 -36.20 3.24 -19.33
C SER A 36 -36.31 3.60 -17.85
N GLY A 37 -37.46 4.14 -17.42
CA GLY A 37 -37.72 4.64 -16.05
C GLY A 37 -37.63 3.62 -14.90
N SER A 38 -36.91 2.52 -15.07
CA SER A 38 -36.43 1.64 -14.01
C SER A 38 -35.01 2.03 -13.62
N PRO A 39 -34.61 2.02 -12.33
CA PRO A 39 -33.22 2.26 -11.96
C PRO A 39 -32.34 1.19 -12.61
N ALA A 40 -31.58 1.59 -13.63
CA ALA A 40 -30.65 0.72 -14.32
C ALA A 40 -29.64 0.15 -13.33
N ALA A 41 -29.30 -1.13 -13.49
CA ALA A 41 -28.24 -1.76 -12.70
C ALA A 41 -26.94 -0.98 -12.89
N PHE A 42 -26.25 -0.66 -11.80
CA PHE A 42 -25.09 0.20 -11.84
C PHE A 42 -23.87 -0.53 -12.45
N MET A 43 -23.15 0.18 -13.33
CA MET A 43 -21.84 -0.21 -13.81
C MET A 43 -21.00 1.04 -14.05
N ASN A 44 -19.75 1.02 -13.58
CA ASN A 44 -18.78 2.09 -13.83
C ASN A 44 -17.61 1.55 -14.69
N PRO A 45 -17.45 2.02 -15.94
CA PRO A 45 -16.32 1.65 -16.79
C PRO A 45 -14.96 2.04 -16.20
N ALA A 46 -14.87 3.10 -15.39
CA ALA A 46 -13.63 3.54 -14.75
C ALA A 46 -13.10 2.54 -13.70
N MET A 47 -13.92 1.55 -13.30
CA MET A 47 -13.52 0.48 -12.37
C MET A 47 -12.92 -0.75 -13.09
N SER A 48 -12.68 -0.69 -14.41
CA SER A 48 -12.09 -1.79 -15.19
C SER A 48 -10.73 -2.23 -14.64
N PHE A 49 -9.88 -1.28 -14.23
CA PHE A 49 -8.60 -1.57 -13.57
C PHE A 49 -8.77 -2.39 -12.29
N ASN A 50 -9.75 -2.03 -11.44
CA ASN A 50 -10.03 -2.78 -10.20
C ASN A 50 -10.48 -4.21 -10.50
N ARG A 51 -11.33 -4.38 -11.51
CA ARG A 51 -11.83 -5.69 -11.93
C ARG A 51 -10.72 -6.55 -12.54
N ASP A 52 -9.90 -6.01 -13.43
CA ASP A 52 -8.71 -6.70 -13.97
C ASP A 52 -7.73 -7.10 -12.87
N LEU A 53 -7.47 -6.20 -11.92
CA LEU A 53 -6.63 -6.51 -10.78
C LEU A 53 -7.21 -7.67 -9.96
N THR A 54 -8.52 -7.68 -9.75
CA THR A 54 -9.18 -8.75 -8.98
C THR A 54 -9.11 -10.07 -9.74
N VAL A 55 -9.34 -10.08 -11.06
CA VAL A 55 -9.16 -11.26 -11.91
C VAL A 55 -7.73 -11.78 -11.80
N LEU A 56 -6.72 -10.92 -11.94
CA LEU A 56 -5.30 -11.30 -11.78
C LEU A 56 -5.02 -11.90 -10.39
N VAL A 57 -5.52 -11.27 -9.32
CA VAL A 57 -5.35 -11.76 -7.95
C VAL A 57 -6.00 -13.14 -7.78
N LEU A 58 -7.22 -13.35 -8.29
CA LEU A 58 -7.89 -14.64 -8.19
C LEU A 58 -7.20 -15.71 -9.05
N HIS A 59 -6.71 -15.37 -10.24
CA HIS A 59 -5.86 -16.25 -11.04
C HIS A 59 -4.65 -16.68 -10.22
N SER A 60 -3.89 -15.74 -9.67
CA SER A 60 -2.66 -16.02 -8.93
C SER A 60 -2.95 -16.82 -7.65
N PHE A 61 -3.98 -16.44 -6.91
CA PHE A 61 -4.36 -17.09 -5.65
C PHE A 61 -4.92 -18.50 -5.86
N PHE A 62 -5.70 -18.78 -6.91
CA PHE A 62 -6.28 -20.10 -7.14
C PHE A 62 -5.49 -20.99 -8.10
N SER A 63 -4.65 -20.43 -8.98
CA SER A 63 -3.77 -21.25 -9.84
C SER A 63 -2.68 -21.97 -9.03
N ALA A 64 -2.28 -21.41 -7.89
CA ALA A 64 -1.38 -22.07 -6.95
C ALA A 64 -2.00 -23.34 -6.29
N LEU A 65 -3.29 -23.63 -6.52
CA LEU A 65 -3.90 -24.93 -6.15
C LEU A 65 -3.55 -26.06 -7.13
N ASN A 66 -3.20 -25.73 -8.37
CA ASN A 66 -2.99 -26.69 -9.46
C ASN A 66 -1.51 -26.93 -9.77
N GLY A 67 -0.61 -26.07 -9.29
CA GLY A 67 0.83 -26.22 -9.43
C GLY A 67 1.42 -26.99 -8.24
N THR A 68 1.93 -28.19 -8.49
CA THR A 68 2.96 -28.81 -7.65
C THR A 68 4.26 -28.03 -7.80
N ASP A 69 4.31 -26.79 -7.32
CA ASP A 69 5.59 -26.14 -7.08
C ASP A 69 6.14 -26.70 -5.77
N ASP A 70 6.69 -27.90 -5.89
CA ASP A 70 7.49 -28.64 -4.89
C ASP A 70 8.86 -27.96 -4.67
N SER A 71 8.96 -26.64 -4.90
CA SER A 71 10.20 -25.85 -4.86
C SER A 71 10.22 -24.79 -3.76
N SER A 72 9.12 -24.61 -3.02
CA SER A 72 9.21 -24.11 -1.65
C SER A 72 9.32 -25.30 -0.71
N THR A 73 10.52 -25.86 -0.57
CA THR A 73 10.88 -26.51 0.69
C THR A 73 10.44 -25.55 1.78
N GLY A 74 9.48 -25.99 2.60
CA GLY A 74 9.13 -25.35 3.83
C GLY A 74 10.36 -25.36 4.72
N GLU A 75 11.27 -24.43 4.50
CA GLU A 75 12.05 -23.88 5.59
C GLU A 75 11.04 -23.14 6.45
N ASP A 76 10.43 -23.88 7.37
CA ASP A 76 10.24 -23.35 8.71
C ASP A 76 11.61 -22.78 9.10
N SER A 77 11.79 -21.48 8.86
CA SER A 77 12.89 -20.68 9.42
C SER A 77 12.64 -20.57 10.92
N SER A 78 12.72 -21.72 11.57
CA SER A 78 12.81 -21.93 13.00
C SER A 78 14.26 -21.87 13.48
N GLU A 79 15.21 -21.57 12.59
CA GLU A 79 16.60 -21.34 12.94
C GLU A 79 17.01 -19.88 12.68
N GLY A 80 17.26 -19.15 13.77
CA GLY A 80 18.19 -18.02 13.76
C GLY A 80 17.60 -16.62 13.68
N SER A 81 16.72 -16.21 14.60
CA SER A 81 16.69 -14.81 15.03
C SER A 81 16.48 -14.74 16.53
N ALA A 82 17.58 -14.49 17.25
CA ALA A 82 17.49 -14.02 18.62
C ALA A 82 16.73 -12.67 18.60
N ALA A 83 15.51 -12.68 19.14
CA ALA A 83 14.64 -11.51 19.44
C ALA A 83 13.59 -11.03 18.40
N GLY A 84 13.28 -11.79 17.32
CA GLY A 84 12.23 -11.41 16.36
C GLY A 84 10.94 -12.24 16.41
N VAL A 85 9.78 -11.62 16.22
CA VAL A 85 8.51 -12.33 15.93
C VAL A 85 8.58 -12.84 14.49
N PRO A 86 8.24 -14.11 14.20
CA PRO A 86 8.24 -14.62 12.83
C PRO A 86 7.20 -13.86 12.00
N VAL A 87 7.68 -13.16 10.96
CA VAL A 87 6.81 -12.48 10.00
C VAL A 87 6.18 -13.55 9.11
N ARG A 88 4.86 -13.73 9.23
CA ARG A 88 4.14 -14.63 8.32
C ARG A 88 4.21 -14.15 6.89
N ARG A 89 4.33 -15.12 5.99
CA ARG A 89 4.34 -14.93 4.54
C ARG A 89 3.29 -15.82 3.90
N TRP A 90 2.89 -15.45 2.70
CA TRP A 90 2.04 -16.28 1.87
C TRP A 90 2.78 -17.57 1.49
N GLN A 91 2.14 -18.71 1.75
CA GLN A 91 2.68 -20.06 1.53
C GLN A 91 1.99 -20.79 0.36
N GLY A 92 1.39 -20.04 -0.57
CA GLY A 92 0.55 -20.62 -1.61
C GLY A 92 -0.93 -20.69 -1.22
N ALA A 93 -1.72 -21.23 -2.13
CA ALA A 93 -3.13 -21.44 -1.90
C ALA A 93 -3.34 -22.58 -0.88
N PRO A 94 -4.27 -22.46 0.07
CA PRO A 94 -4.39 -23.43 1.16
C PRO A 94 -4.88 -24.80 0.66
N ALA A 95 -4.33 -25.87 1.24
CA ALA A 95 -4.68 -27.25 0.93
C ALA A 95 -6.17 -27.57 1.09
N LEU A 96 -6.90 -26.83 1.93
CA LEU A 96 -8.36 -27.01 2.07
C LEU A 96 -9.12 -26.59 0.80
N LEU A 97 -8.60 -25.63 0.05
CA LEU A 97 -9.20 -25.16 -1.20
C LEU A 97 -8.83 -26.06 -2.39
N SER A 98 -7.75 -26.85 -2.32
CA SER A 98 -7.36 -27.76 -3.41
C SER A 98 -8.24 -29.01 -3.48
N SER A 99 -8.90 -29.36 -2.37
CA SER A 99 -9.81 -30.51 -2.28
C SER A 99 -11.30 -30.14 -2.30
N SER A 100 -11.66 -28.88 -2.56
CA SER A 100 -13.03 -28.36 -2.38
C SER A 100 -13.55 -27.60 -3.61
N ASN A 101 -14.87 -27.63 -3.84
CA ASN A 101 -15.52 -26.75 -4.81
C ASN A 101 -15.45 -25.29 -4.34
N VAL A 102 -14.52 -24.53 -4.91
CA VAL A 102 -14.27 -23.13 -4.55
C VAL A 102 -15.41 -22.24 -5.05
N THR A 103 -16.12 -21.60 -4.12
CA THR A 103 -17.11 -20.56 -4.43
C THR A 103 -16.54 -19.16 -4.19
N VAL A 104 -16.80 -18.26 -5.13
CA VAL A 104 -16.57 -16.81 -4.95
C VAL A 104 -17.91 -16.12 -4.75
N LEU A 105 -18.04 -15.35 -3.68
CA LEU A 105 -19.23 -14.58 -3.35
C LEU A 105 -18.99 -13.09 -3.62
N GLU A 106 -19.89 -12.48 -4.38
CA GLU A 106 -19.94 -11.04 -4.62
C GLU A 106 -21.23 -10.47 -3.99
N PRO A 107 -21.19 -9.94 -2.76
CA PRO A 107 -22.38 -9.42 -2.08
C PRO A 107 -23.03 -8.20 -2.73
N TYR A 108 -22.29 -7.43 -3.55
CA TYR A 108 -22.70 -6.17 -4.17
C TYR A 108 -22.50 -6.21 -5.70
N ALA A 109 -23.30 -7.02 -6.40
CA ALA A 109 -22.98 -7.42 -7.77
C ALA A 109 -23.31 -6.39 -8.86
N GLY A 110 -24.24 -5.45 -8.65
CA GLY A 110 -24.65 -4.49 -9.69
C GLY A 110 -25.14 -5.20 -10.96
N THR A 111 -24.42 -5.05 -12.08
CA THR A 111 -24.72 -5.78 -13.33
C THR A 111 -24.25 -7.24 -13.34
N GLY A 112 -23.49 -7.69 -12.34
CA GLY A 112 -22.88 -9.02 -12.25
C GLY A 112 -21.57 -9.16 -13.03
N LEU A 113 -21.01 -8.06 -13.56
CA LEU A 113 -19.83 -8.07 -14.42
C LEU A 113 -18.63 -8.76 -13.76
N ARG A 114 -18.35 -8.51 -12.48
CA ARG A 114 -17.25 -9.18 -11.75
C ARG A 114 -17.49 -10.68 -11.66
N SER A 115 -18.64 -11.11 -11.13
CA SER A 115 -18.99 -12.54 -11.05
C SER A 115 -18.94 -13.25 -12.40
N LEU A 116 -19.39 -12.61 -13.49
CA LEU A 116 -19.28 -13.15 -14.85
C LEU A 116 -17.83 -13.38 -15.24
N ARG A 117 -16.97 -12.39 -15.02
CA ARG A 117 -15.53 -12.51 -15.28
C ARG A 117 -14.90 -13.59 -14.41
N PHE A 118 -15.24 -13.69 -13.13
CA PHE A 118 -14.72 -14.72 -12.24
C PHE A 118 -15.10 -16.13 -12.71
N ALA A 119 -16.35 -16.34 -13.11
CA ALA A 119 -16.81 -17.63 -13.62
C ALA A 119 -16.19 -18.01 -14.97
N ALA A 120 -16.03 -17.03 -15.87
CA ALA A 120 -15.59 -17.25 -17.25
C ALA A 120 -14.05 -17.25 -17.43
N GLU A 121 -13.33 -16.44 -16.65
CA GLU A 121 -11.93 -16.12 -16.92
C GLU A 121 -10.96 -16.83 -15.96
N VAL A 122 -11.37 -17.10 -14.72
CA VAL A 122 -10.46 -17.56 -13.65
C VAL A 122 -10.46 -19.09 -13.48
N PRO A 123 -9.35 -19.80 -13.76
CA PRO A 123 -9.17 -21.21 -13.45
C PRO A 123 -9.22 -21.46 -11.93
N GLY A 124 -9.78 -22.59 -11.53
CA GLY A 124 -9.88 -22.98 -10.11
C GLY A 124 -11.11 -22.43 -9.38
N ILE A 125 -11.77 -21.37 -9.89
CA ILE A 125 -13.10 -21.00 -9.41
C ILE A 125 -14.12 -22.00 -9.98
N HIS A 126 -14.92 -22.61 -9.10
CA HIS A 126 -15.93 -23.60 -9.51
C HIS A 126 -17.31 -22.95 -9.65
N HIS A 127 -17.61 -21.98 -8.78
CA HIS A 127 -18.90 -21.31 -8.75
C HIS A 127 -18.77 -19.85 -8.33
N ALA A 128 -19.43 -18.94 -9.05
CA ALA A 128 -19.57 -17.53 -8.69
C ALA A 128 -21.00 -17.23 -8.23
N VAL A 129 -21.14 -16.45 -7.17
CA VAL A 129 -22.44 -16.08 -6.60
C VAL A 129 -22.57 -14.56 -6.64
N ALA A 130 -23.37 -14.07 -7.59
CA ALA A 130 -23.73 -12.66 -7.66
C ALA A 130 -24.94 -12.42 -6.76
N ASN A 131 -24.75 -11.59 -5.72
CA ASN A 131 -25.83 -11.13 -4.86
C ASN A 131 -26.06 -9.63 -5.08
N ASP A 132 -27.32 -9.21 -5.11
CA ASP A 132 -27.65 -7.80 -5.01
C ASP A 132 -28.99 -7.61 -4.28
N LEU A 133 -29.14 -6.54 -3.51
CA LEU A 133 -30.39 -6.20 -2.84
C LEU A 133 -31.46 -5.76 -3.85
N CYS A 134 -31.03 -5.05 -4.90
CA CYS A 134 -31.91 -4.41 -5.87
C CYS A 134 -32.48 -5.43 -6.87
N GLY A 135 -33.81 -5.43 -7.02
CA GLY A 135 -34.49 -6.32 -7.97
C GLY A 135 -34.08 -6.09 -9.43
N SER A 136 -33.86 -4.84 -9.84
CA SER A 136 -33.43 -4.52 -11.21
C SER A 136 -32.00 -4.97 -11.50
N ALA A 137 -31.10 -4.89 -10.50
CA ALA A 137 -29.76 -5.45 -10.57
C ALA A 137 -29.81 -6.96 -10.80
N VAL A 138 -30.59 -7.69 -10.00
CA VAL A 138 -30.80 -9.14 -10.16
C VAL A 138 -31.34 -9.51 -11.54
N THR A 139 -32.28 -8.74 -12.08
CA THR A 139 -32.77 -8.94 -13.46
C THR A 139 -31.65 -8.71 -14.49
N SER A 140 -30.84 -7.66 -14.33
CA SER A 140 -29.69 -7.39 -15.19
C SER A 140 -28.65 -8.51 -15.14
N ILE A 141 -28.32 -9.02 -13.95
CA ILE A 141 -27.39 -10.13 -13.76
C ILE A 141 -27.87 -11.36 -14.54
N ARG A 142 -29.16 -11.72 -14.44
CA ARG A 142 -29.73 -12.86 -15.19
C ARG A 142 -29.65 -12.67 -16.70
N ALA A 143 -29.96 -11.47 -17.20
CA ALA A 143 -29.85 -11.16 -18.63
C ALA A 143 -28.39 -11.27 -19.12
N ASN A 144 -27.45 -10.73 -18.35
CA ASN A 144 -26.03 -10.82 -18.68
C ASN A 144 -25.48 -12.26 -18.56
N MET A 145 -25.98 -13.08 -17.63
CA MET A 145 -25.66 -14.50 -17.60
C MET A 145 -26.13 -15.23 -18.86
N ALA A 146 -27.31 -14.88 -19.39
CA ALA A 146 -27.81 -15.47 -20.64
C ALA A 146 -26.92 -15.12 -21.85
N LEU A 147 -26.38 -13.89 -21.89
CA LEU A 147 -25.40 -13.47 -22.91
C LEU A 147 -24.09 -14.25 -22.85
N ASN A 148 -23.68 -14.72 -21.67
CA ASN A 148 -22.42 -15.43 -21.45
C ASN A 148 -22.63 -16.91 -21.10
N LYS A 149 -23.74 -17.51 -21.54
CA LYS A 149 -24.13 -18.88 -21.14
C LYS A 149 -23.05 -19.92 -21.45
N GLU A 150 -22.31 -19.76 -22.54
CA GLU A 150 -21.26 -20.71 -22.95
C GLU A 150 -20.10 -20.79 -21.96
N SER A 151 -19.73 -19.65 -21.35
CA SER A 151 -18.62 -19.57 -20.40
C SER A 151 -19.05 -19.68 -18.94
N THR A 152 -20.35 -19.56 -18.63
CA THR A 152 -20.85 -19.47 -17.24
C THR A 152 -21.89 -20.52 -16.87
N ALA A 153 -22.32 -21.38 -17.79
CA ALA A 153 -23.30 -22.44 -17.52
C ALA A 153 -22.85 -23.34 -16.35
N GLY A 154 -23.70 -23.44 -15.32
CA GLY A 154 -23.44 -24.24 -14.12
C GLY A 154 -22.33 -23.70 -13.20
N ARG A 155 -21.69 -22.58 -13.56
CA ARG A 155 -20.57 -21.96 -12.83
C ARG A 155 -20.94 -20.64 -12.16
N MET A 156 -22.19 -20.20 -12.30
CA MET A 156 -22.66 -18.95 -11.71
C MET A 156 -24.11 -19.04 -11.24
N SER A 157 -24.43 -18.35 -10.15
CA SER A 157 -25.80 -18.21 -9.64
C SER A 157 -26.08 -16.79 -9.17
N VAL A 158 -27.37 -16.42 -9.15
CA VAL A 158 -27.85 -15.11 -8.72
C VAL A 158 -28.69 -15.23 -7.47
N THR A 159 -28.49 -14.32 -6.53
CA THR A 159 -29.25 -14.24 -5.29
C THR A 159 -29.73 -12.81 -5.05
N ARG A 160 -30.85 -12.67 -4.33
CA ARG A 160 -31.40 -11.36 -3.94
C ARG A 160 -31.50 -11.31 -2.43
N SER A 161 -30.55 -10.66 -1.80
CA SER A 161 -30.52 -10.45 -0.35
C SER A 161 -29.71 -9.22 0.00
N ASP A 162 -29.92 -8.69 1.20
CA ASP A 162 -28.95 -7.79 1.80
C ASP A 162 -27.57 -8.48 1.89
N ALA A 163 -26.50 -7.70 1.79
CA ALA A 163 -25.14 -8.24 1.82
C ALA A 163 -24.83 -8.95 3.14
N ALA A 164 -25.26 -8.39 4.28
CA ALA A 164 -25.07 -9.00 5.60
C ALA A 164 -25.82 -10.33 5.71
N ASP A 165 -27.08 -10.36 5.25
CA ASP A 165 -27.89 -11.59 5.23
C ASP A 165 -27.27 -12.67 4.33
N SER A 166 -26.77 -12.29 3.16
CA SER A 166 -26.09 -13.20 2.23
C SER A 166 -24.87 -13.83 2.89
N LEU A 167 -24.00 -13.01 3.49
CA LEU A 167 -22.83 -13.47 4.24
C LEU A 167 -23.20 -14.43 5.38
N TRP A 168 -24.27 -14.13 6.11
CA TRP A 168 -24.74 -14.95 7.22
C TRP A 168 -25.29 -16.31 6.77
N GLN A 169 -26.05 -16.35 5.68
CA GLN A 169 -26.58 -17.60 5.10
C GLN A 169 -25.45 -18.54 4.65
N TRP A 170 -24.40 -17.98 4.03
CA TRP A 170 -23.21 -18.75 3.66
C TRP A 170 -22.47 -19.28 4.88
N ARG A 171 -22.32 -18.45 5.93
CA ARG A 171 -21.69 -18.86 7.20
C ARG A 171 -22.43 -20.01 7.88
N ARG A 172 -23.76 -20.02 7.84
CA ARG A 172 -24.59 -21.10 8.44
C ARG A 172 -24.65 -22.37 7.59
N GLY A 173 -24.06 -22.38 6.39
CA GLY A 173 -24.16 -23.50 5.47
C GLY A 173 -25.57 -23.67 4.87
N GLU A 174 -26.40 -22.64 4.91
CA GLU A 174 -27.74 -22.63 4.31
C GLU A 174 -27.66 -22.55 2.76
N ARG A 175 -26.48 -22.19 2.23
CA ARG A 175 -26.18 -22.13 0.79
C ARG A 175 -24.99 -23.02 0.42
N GLY A 176 -24.94 -23.40 -0.87
CA GLY A 176 -23.81 -24.13 -1.47
C GLY A 176 -23.85 -25.66 -1.34
N GLY A 177 -24.74 -26.22 -0.52
CA GLY A 177 -24.83 -27.67 -0.32
C GLY A 177 -23.71 -28.23 0.56
N LYS A 178 -23.72 -29.55 0.78
CA LYS A 178 -22.79 -30.22 1.71
C LYS A 178 -21.35 -30.12 1.19
N GLY A 179 -20.50 -29.40 1.91
CA GLY A 179 -19.07 -29.27 1.59
C GLY A 179 -18.68 -28.02 0.81
N ALA A 180 -19.63 -27.19 0.35
CA ALA A 180 -19.27 -25.91 -0.26
C ALA A 180 -18.56 -24.97 0.74
N ARG A 181 -17.59 -24.23 0.22
CA ARG A 181 -16.79 -23.26 0.97
C ARG A 181 -16.71 -21.98 0.16
N VAL A 182 -16.97 -20.85 0.82
CA VAL A 182 -16.72 -19.54 0.23
C VAL A 182 -15.22 -19.27 0.34
N GLY A 183 -14.50 -19.62 -0.73
CA GLY A 183 -13.04 -19.47 -0.80
C GLY A 183 -12.61 -18.03 -1.04
N CYS A 184 -13.48 -17.22 -1.64
CA CYS A 184 -13.26 -15.79 -1.79
C CYS A 184 -14.55 -14.99 -1.58
N ILE A 185 -14.44 -13.83 -0.95
CA ILE A 185 -15.50 -12.82 -0.87
C ILE A 185 -14.97 -11.52 -1.47
N ASP A 186 -15.69 -10.94 -2.43
CA ASP A 186 -15.37 -9.63 -3.01
C ASP A 186 -16.39 -8.56 -2.57
N LEU A 187 -15.98 -7.68 -1.65
CA LEU A 187 -16.77 -6.56 -1.15
C LEU A 187 -16.46 -5.29 -1.96
N ASP A 188 -17.40 -4.84 -2.79
CA ASP A 188 -17.29 -3.62 -3.60
C ASP A 188 -18.53 -2.70 -3.48
N PRO A 189 -18.90 -2.23 -2.27
CA PRO A 189 -20.05 -1.36 -2.10
C PRO A 189 -19.77 0.09 -2.53
N PHE A 190 -20.85 0.89 -2.61
CA PHE A 190 -20.72 2.35 -2.62
C PHE A 190 -20.31 2.87 -1.25
N GLY A 191 -19.18 3.59 -1.18
CA GLY A 191 -18.67 4.16 0.05
C GLY A 191 -17.81 3.19 0.84
N SER A 192 -18.29 2.72 1.98
CA SER A 192 -17.53 1.92 2.94
C SER A 192 -18.00 0.47 2.94
N ALA A 193 -17.05 -0.47 2.96
CA ALA A 193 -17.33 -1.89 3.22
C ALA A 193 -17.23 -2.27 4.71
N ALA A 194 -16.82 -1.33 5.58
CA ALA A 194 -16.49 -1.63 6.98
C ALA A 194 -17.66 -2.21 7.79
N GLU A 195 -18.90 -1.90 7.40
CA GLU A 195 -20.13 -2.34 8.07
C GLU A 195 -20.28 -3.86 8.08
N VAL A 196 -19.73 -4.57 7.08
CA VAL A 196 -19.82 -6.03 6.95
C VAL A 196 -18.51 -6.75 7.24
N PHE A 197 -17.46 -6.06 7.70
CA PHE A 197 -16.15 -6.68 7.98
C PHE A 197 -16.20 -7.86 8.95
N PRO A 198 -16.89 -7.79 10.11
CA PRO A 198 -16.97 -8.93 11.02
C PRO A 198 -17.61 -10.16 10.36
N LEU A 199 -18.73 -9.95 9.67
CA LEU A 199 -19.44 -11.01 8.95
C LEU A 199 -18.57 -11.60 7.84
N ALA A 200 -17.93 -10.79 7.01
CA ALA A 200 -17.09 -11.28 5.92
C ALA A 200 -15.87 -12.06 6.43
N ALA A 201 -15.21 -11.57 7.49
CA ALA A 201 -14.07 -12.24 8.11
C ALA A 201 -14.46 -13.58 8.76
N GLU A 202 -15.70 -13.73 9.22
CA GLU A 202 -16.24 -15.00 9.75
C GLU A 202 -16.74 -15.94 8.62
N SER A 203 -17.38 -15.40 7.59
CA SER A 203 -18.04 -16.17 6.52
C SER A 203 -17.07 -16.78 5.51
N VAL A 204 -15.92 -16.15 5.25
CA VAL A 204 -14.91 -16.73 4.37
C VAL A 204 -14.33 -17.99 5.03
N CYS A 205 -14.02 -18.99 4.22
CA CYS A 205 -13.41 -20.21 4.75
C CYS A 205 -12.01 -19.93 5.32
N ARG A 206 -11.53 -20.88 6.13
CA ARG A 206 -10.15 -20.87 6.62
C ARG A 206 -9.16 -20.70 5.46
N ASP A 207 -8.19 -19.82 5.66
CA ASP A 207 -7.12 -19.48 4.72
C ASP A 207 -7.63 -18.93 3.38
N GLY A 208 -8.92 -18.57 3.31
CA GLY A 208 -9.56 -17.98 2.13
C GLY A 208 -9.25 -16.50 1.96
N LEU A 209 -9.69 -15.97 0.82
CA LEU A 209 -9.38 -14.62 0.37
C LEU A 209 -10.55 -13.65 0.64
N LEU A 210 -10.23 -12.49 1.19
CA LEU A 210 -11.16 -11.37 1.28
C LEU A 210 -10.63 -10.20 0.47
N CYS A 211 -11.41 -9.80 -0.53
CA CYS A 211 -11.15 -8.63 -1.38
C CYS A 211 -12.07 -7.50 -0.95
N VAL A 212 -11.53 -6.31 -0.69
CA VAL A 212 -12.31 -5.19 -0.16
C VAL A 212 -11.99 -3.91 -0.91
N THR A 213 -13.02 -3.25 -1.42
CA THR A 213 -12.97 -1.88 -1.92
C THR A 213 -13.67 -0.93 -0.96
N CYS A 214 -13.05 0.21 -0.67
CA CYS A 214 -13.72 1.37 -0.05
C CYS A 214 -13.51 2.61 -0.93
N THR A 215 -14.59 3.28 -1.31
CA THR A 215 -14.59 4.50 -2.14
C THR A 215 -14.80 5.78 -1.31
N ASP A 216 -15.02 5.68 0.01
CA ASP A 216 -15.19 6.82 0.91
C ASP A 216 -13.86 7.48 1.34
N ILE A 217 -12.93 7.64 0.39
CA ILE A 217 -11.56 8.15 0.60
C ILE A 217 -11.52 9.49 1.32
N GLN A 218 -12.55 10.34 1.16
CA GLN A 218 -12.64 11.62 1.88
C GLN A 218 -12.71 11.45 3.39
N ALA A 219 -13.44 10.45 3.88
CA ALA A 219 -13.49 10.12 5.31
C ALA A 219 -12.12 9.56 5.75
N LEU A 220 -11.63 8.55 5.04
CA LEU A 220 -10.37 7.86 5.36
C LEU A 220 -9.13 8.79 5.35
N CYS A 221 -9.11 9.81 4.50
CA CYS A 221 -8.02 10.79 4.41
C CYS A 221 -8.26 12.07 5.23
N GLY A 222 -9.37 12.16 5.99
CA GLY A 222 -9.70 13.33 6.81
C GLY A 222 -9.84 14.65 6.03
N GLY A 223 -10.17 14.59 4.73
CA GLY A 223 -10.29 15.78 3.89
C GLY A 223 -11.59 16.53 4.17
N GLY A 224 -11.52 17.84 4.42
CA GLY A 224 -12.73 18.70 4.50
C GLY A 224 -13.29 18.99 5.90
N GLY A 225 -12.51 18.77 6.99
CA GLY A 225 -12.87 19.19 8.35
C GLY A 225 -13.38 18.08 9.28
N GLY A 226 -13.85 18.46 10.47
CA GLY A 226 -14.13 17.52 11.59
C GLY A 226 -15.18 16.45 11.31
N SER A 227 -16.23 16.75 10.54
CA SER A 227 -17.31 15.80 10.21
C SER A 227 -16.81 14.55 9.48
N LYS A 228 -15.78 14.68 8.63
CA LYS A 228 -15.22 13.56 7.87
C LYS A 228 -14.31 12.67 8.74
N SER A 229 -13.62 13.26 9.71
CA SER A 229 -12.88 12.50 10.74
C SER A 229 -13.82 11.71 11.64
N THR A 230 -14.99 12.25 12.01
CA THR A 230 -16.01 11.51 12.77
C THR A 230 -16.51 10.29 12.00
N ALA A 231 -16.80 10.44 10.69
CA ALA A 231 -17.20 9.32 9.85
C ALA A 231 -16.11 8.25 9.75
N CYS A 232 -14.84 8.66 9.63
CA CYS A 232 -13.70 7.76 9.63
C CYS A 232 -13.60 6.97 10.94
N TRP A 233 -13.67 7.67 12.08
CA TRP A 233 -13.65 7.04 13.39
C TRP A 233 -14.80 6.05 13.58
N ALA A 234 -16.03 6.46 13.23
CA ALA A 234 -17.22 5.64 13.40
C ALA A 234 -17.17 4.34 12.59
N ARG A 235 -16.64 4.38 11.36
CA ARG A 235 -16.59 3.22 10.45
C ARG A 235 -15.36 2.35 10.66
N TYR A 236 -14.19 2.97 10.82
CA TYR A 236 -12.90 2.29 10.80
C TYR A 236 -12.23 2.20 12.17
N GLY A 237 -12.79 2.83 13.21
CA GLY A 237 -12.29 2.78 14.59
C GLY A 237 -10.90 3.38 14.77
N GLY A 238 -10.51 4.33 13.92
CA GLY A 238 -9.24 5.03 14.00
C GLY A 238 -9.30 6.42 13.39
N MET A 239 -8.46 7.33 13.89
CA MET A 239 -8.36 8.70 13.40
C MET A 239 -7.55 8.77 12.10
N PRO A 240 -8.03 9.48 11.06
CA PRO A 240 -7.29 9.67 9.82
C PRO A 240 -6.04 10.50 10.04
N MET A 241 -5.01 10.22 9.23
CA MET A 241 -3.79 10.99 9.26
C MET A 241 -3.95 12.27 8.43
N ALA A 242 -3.65 13.42 9.04
CA ALA A 242 -3.80 14.73 8.41
C ALA A 242 -2.57 15.20 7.59
N THR A 243 -1.57 14.33 7.42
CA THR A 243 -0.33 14.64 6.68
C THR A 243 -0.29 14.03 5.28
N LYS A 244 0.73 14.34 4.49
CA LYS A 244 0.83 13.91 3.09
C LYS A 244 0.72 12.40 2.86
N PRO A 245 1.26 11.49 3.71
CA PRO A 245 1.06 10.05 3.52
C PRO A 245 -0.36 9.55 3.87
N ARG A 246 -1.39 10.41 3.83
CA ARG A 246 -2.80 10.10 4.16
C ARG A 246 -3.41 8.97 3.32
N LYS A 247 -2.99 8.80 2.06
CA LYS A 247 -3.47 7.68 1.22
C LYS A 247 -2.99 6.33 1.77
N GLU A 248 -1.72 6.23 2.17
CA GLU A 248 -1.22 5.06 2.87
C GLU A 248 -1.90 4.92 4.26
N GLY A 249 -2.12 6.03 4.97
CA GLY A 249 -2.91 6.05 6.20
C GLY A 249 -4.32 5.47 6.02
N ALA A 250 -5.01 5.81 4.93
CA ALA A 250 -6.32 5.27 4.60
C ALA A 250 -6.28 3.74 4.44
N ILE A 251 -5.32 3.23 3.68
CA ILE A 251 -5.09 1.78 3.54
C ILE A 251 -4.91 1.13 4.92
N ARG A 252 -4.05 1.72 5.76
CA ARG A 252 -3.73 1.19 7.09
C ARG A 252 -4.91 1.22 8.05
N LEU A 253 -5.83 2.17 7.92
CA LEU A 253 -7.09 2.18 8.69
C LEU A 253 -8.03 1.06 8.27
N VAL A 254 -8.20 0.84 6.96
CA VAL A 254 -9.02 -0.25 6.42
C VAL A 254 -8.47 -1.61 6.90
N LEU A 255 -7.16 -1.82 6.75
CA LEU A 255 -6.50 -3.04 7.24
C LEU A 255 -6.66 -3.22 8.75
N ASN A 256 -6.53 -2.16 9.56
CA ASN A 256 -6.72 -2.30 11.00
C ASN A 256 -8.17 -2.62 11.38
N ALA A 257 -9.15 -2.04 10.67
CA ALA A 257 -10.55 -2.34 10.89
C ALA A 257 -10.84 -3.82 10.57
N LEU A 258 -10.32 -4.33 9.45
CA LEU A 258 -10.39 -5.76 9.10
C LEU A 258 -9.66 -6.65 10.12
N ASN A 259 -8.46 -6.25 10.55
CA ASN A 259 -7.67 -6.97 11.54
C ASN A 259 -8.43 -7.13 12.86
N ARG A 260 -9.04 -6.05 13.38
CA ARG A 260 -9.86 -6.10 14.59
C ARG A 260 -11.12 -6.94 14.39
N ALA A 261 -11.78 -6.81 13.24
CA ALA A 261 -12.95 -7.62 12.91
C ALA A 261 -12.63 -9.12 12.90
N ALA A 262 -11.53 -9.53 12.25
CA ALA A 262 -11.08 -10.91 12.25
C ALA A 262 -10.68 -11.41 13.67
N ALA A 263 -9.98 -10.57 14.44
CA ALA A 263 -9.52 -10.91 15.78
C ALA A 263 -10.67 -11.23 16.76
N LEU A 264 -11.84 -10.59 16.62
CA LEU A 264 -13.03 -10.89 17.40
C LEU A 264 -13.51 -12.35 17.23
N HIS A 265 -13.17 -12.98 16.09
CA HIS A 265 -13.52 -14.36 15.77
C HIS A 265 -12.33 -15.32 15.95
N GLY A 266 -11.25 -14.91 16.63
CA GLY A 266 -10.05 -15.73 16.81
C GLY A 266 -9.25 -15.93 15.52
N ARG A 267 -9.45 -15.06 14.52
CA ARG A 267 -8.78 -15.07 13.23
C ARG A 267 -7.82 -13.88 13.10
N SER A 268 -6.92 -13.94 12.13
CA SER A 268 -6.04 -12.81 11.80
C SER A 268 -6.02 -12.57 10.30
N ILE A 269 -5.47 -11.43 9.89
CA ILE A 269 -5.30 -11.11 8.47
C ILE A 269 -3.84 -11.23 8.07
N LEU A 270 -3.60 -11.67 6.83
CA LEU A 270 -2.34 -11.50 6.12
C LEU A 270 -2.59 -10.61 4.91
N PRO A 271 -2.17 -9.33 4.93
CA PRO A 271 -2.26 -8.46 3.76
C PRO A 271 -1.40 -8.98 2.62
N LEU A 272 -2.04 -9.33 1.50
CA LEU A 272 -1.36 -9.81 0.30
C LEU A 272 -1.02 -8.66 -0.65
N LEU A 273 -1.97 -7.74 -0.85
CA LEU A 273 -1.82 -6.56 -1.71
C LEU A 273 -2.79 -5.47 -1.24
N SER A 274 -2.30 -4.25 -1.03
CA SER A 274 -3.11 -3.14 -0.53
C SER A 274 -2.81 -1.85 -1.27
N LEU A 275 -3.82 -1.25 -1.91
CA LEU A 275 -3.65 -0.18 -2.89
C LEU A 275 -4.53 1.04 -2.59
N SER A 276 -4.03 2.21 -2.99
CA SER A 276 -4.85 3.40 -3.22
C SER A 276 -4.76 3.74 -4.71
N VAL A 277 -5.86 3.57 -5.44
CA VAL A 277 -5.93 3.85 -6.88
C VAL A 277 -7.00 4.91 -7.10
N ASP A 278 -6.58 6.09 -7.56
CA ASP A 278 -7.41 7.28 -7.77
C ASP A 278 -8.33 7.63 -6.59
N TYR A 279 -9.56 7.11 -6.62
CA TYR A 279 -10.66 7.45 -5.71
C TYR A 279 -11.06 6.31 -4.75
N TYR A 280 -10.36 5.18 -4.77
CA TYR A 280 -10.67 4.05 -3.89
C TYR A 280 -9.45 3.42 -3.24
N ILE A 281 -9.69 2.79 -2.11
CA ILE A 281 -8.79 1.87 -1.43
C ILE A 281 -9.20 0.44 -1.81
N ARG A 282 -8.24 -0.40 -2.19
CA ARG A 282 -8.46 -1.81 -2.51
C ARG A 282 -7.47 -2.66 -1.75
N VAL A 283 -7.96 -3.57 -0.91
CA VAL A 283 -7.11 -4.48 -0.13
C VAL A 283 -7.50 -5.93 -0.39
N TYR A 284 -6.50 -6.79 -0.46
CA TYR A 284 -6.61 -8.23 -0.58
C TYR A 284 -5.93 -8.84 0.63
N VAL A 285 -6.70 -9.54 1.45
CA VAL A 285 -6.21 -10.15 2.69
C VAL A 285 -6.56 -11.62 2.72
N GLN A 286 -5.62 -12.46 3.13
CA GLN A 286 -5.92 -13.84 3.48
C GLN A 286 -6.36 -13.90 4.94
N ILE A 287 -7.45 -14.61 5.23
CA ILE A 287 -7.94 -14.80 6.60
C ILE A 287 -7.32 -16.08 7.18
N LEU A 288 -6.47 -15.92 8.18
CA LEU A 288 -5.73 -17.00 8.82
C LEU A 288 -6.42 -17.45 10.12
N GLU A 289 -6.34 -18.75 10.40
CA GLU A 289 -6.75 -19.32 11.68
C GLU A 289 -5.53 -19.78 12.50
N GLY A 290 -5.56 -19.60 13.83
CA GLY A 290 -4.57 -20.13 14.76
C GLY A 290 -3.92 -19.08 15.67
N GLY A 291 -3.47 -19.51 16.85
CA GLY A 291 -3.05 -18.63 17.95
C GLY A 291 -1.87 -17.71 17.65
N GLY A 292 -0.94 -18.13 16.77
CA GLY A 292 0.11 -17.23 16.28
C GLY A 292 -0.49 -15.98 15.63
N GLY A 293 -1.63 -16.11 14.93
CA GLY A 293 -2.37 -15.05 14.20
C GLY A 293 -2.63 -13.81 15.01
N LEU A 294 -3.07 -14.04 16.23
CA LEU A 294 -3.53 -13.01 17.13
C LEU A 294 -2.38 -12.21 17.74
N VAL A 295 -1.17 -12.78 17.79
CA VAL A 295 0.05 -12.05 18.16
C VAL A 295 0.37 -11.00 17.09
N ASP A 296 0.38 -11.39 15.81
CA ASP A 296 0.61 -10.50 14.68
C ASP A 296 -0.44 -9.39 14.64
N SER A 297 -1.70 -9.71 14.93
CA SER A 297 -2.79 -8.75 15.01
C SER A 297 -2.48 -7.59 15.97
N ALA A 298 -1.93 -7.90 17.15
CA ALA A 298 -1.62 -6.90 18.18
C ALA A 298 -0.37 -6.09 17.86
N ILE A 299 0.74 -6.73 17.47
CA ILE A 299 2.02 -6.05 17.20
C ILE A 299 1.97 -5.20 15.92
N ASN A 300 1.12 -5.56 14.96
CA ASN A 300 0.90 -4.79 13.73
C ASN A 300 -0.20 -3.73 13.89
N THR A 301 -0.73 -3.50 15.10
CA THR A 301 -1.62 -2.38 15.39
C THR A 301 -0.83 -1.28 16.08
N GLY A 302 -1.00 -0.03 15.65
CA GLY A 302 -0.28 1.09 16.27
C GLY A 302 -0.88 2.46 16.00
N MET A 303 -0.37 3.44 16.74
CA MET A 303 -0.70 4.85 16.58
C MET A 303 0.44 5.59 15.87
N VAL A 304 0.15 6.73 15.27
CA VAL A 304 1.15 7.56 14.58
C VAL A 304 1.11 8.96 15.17
N ALA A 305 2.23 9.39 15.74
CA ALA A 305 2.39 10.73 16.29
C ALA A 305 3.17 11.60 15.32
N THR A 306 2.55 12.65 14.78
CA THR A 306 3.16 13.50 13.77
C THR A 306 3.39 14.91 14.29
N CYS A 307 4.57 15.47 14.04
CA CYS A 307 4.87 16.85 14.35
C CYS A 307 4.22 17.77 13.29
N PRO A 308 3.35 18.72 13.69
CA PRO A 308 2.73 19.64 12.73
C PRO A 308 3.75 20.59 12.11
N SER A 309 4.87 20.88 12.80
CA SER A 309 5.89 21.81 12.34
C SER A 309 6.86 21.18 11.34
N CYS A 310 7.56 20.11 11.69
CA CYS A 310 8.58 19.51 10.80
C CYS A 310 8.10 18.31 9.99
N ARG A 311 6.88 17.82 10.22
CA ARG A 311 6.30 16.63 9.56
C ARG A 311 6.98 15.30 9.89
N GLN A 312 7.97 15.30 10.79
CA GLN A 312 8.46 14.07 11.39
C GLN A 312 7.32 13.31 12.06
N PHE A 313 7.25 12.00 11.82
CA PHE A 313 6.29 11.13 12.47
C PHE A 313 7.00 10.00 13.20
N ASP A 314 6.34 9.50 14.25
CA ASP A 314 6.80 8.38 15.05
C ASP A 314 5.68 7.34 15.08
N VAL A 315 5.98 6.11 14.66
CA VAL A 315 5.06 4.97 14.75
C VAL A 315 5.15 4.36 16.15
N MET A 316 4.01 4.09 16.76
CA MET A 316 3.87 3.59 18.13
C MET A 316 3.07 2.28 18.11
N PRO A 317 3.75 1.13 18.08
CA PRO A 317 3.08 -0.17 18.22
C PRO A 317 2.25 -0.23 19.50
N ALA A 318 1.07 -0.84 19.44
CA ALA A 318 0.20 -1.03 20.60
C ALA A 318 0.78 -2.07 21.57
N ALA A 319 1.42 -3.10 21.03
CA ALA A 319 2.05 -4.16 21.80
C ALA A 319 3.46 -4.47 21.27
N SER A 320 4.34 -4.85 22.17
CA SER A 320 5.53 -5.63 21.87
C SER A 320 5.26 -7.09 22.22
N CYS A 321 6.09 -8.00 21.74
CA CYS A 321 6.01 -9.38 22.18
C CYS A 321 7.37 -10.02 22.33
N ARG A 322 7.40 -11.09 23.14
CA ARG A 322 8.58 -11.90 23.39
C ARG A 322 8.20 -13.36 23.46
N TRP A 323 9.13 -14.24 23.11
CA TRP A 323 8.95 -15.67 23.32
C TRP A 323 9.05 -15.98 24.83
N GLY A 324 7.95 -16.47 25.39
CA GLY A 324 7.92 -17.02 26.75
C GLY A 324 8.24 -18.52 26.75
N PRO A 325 8.16 -19.20 27.91
CA PRO A 325 8.58 -20.60 28.04
C PRO A 325 7.90 -21.60 27.07
N LYS A 326 6.68 -21.30 26.58
CA LYS A 326 5.91 -22.16 25.65
C LYS A 326 4.99 -21.40 24.68
N GLN A 327 4.98 -20.06 24.72
CA GLN A 327 4.07 -19.25 23.92
C GLN A 327 4.58 -17.81 23.79
N TRP A 328 4.12 -17.11 22.76
CA TRP A 328 4.28 -15.67 22.64
C TRP A 328 3.57 -14.94 23.78
N VAL A 329 4.27 -14.01 24.41
CA VAL A 329 3.72 -13.14 25.45
C VAL A 329 3.66 -11.72 24.91
N LEU A 330 2.43 -11.22 24.75
CA LEU A 330 2.16 -9.82 24.40
C LEU A 330 2.31 -8.94 25.64
N THR A 331 2.99 -7.81 25.49
CA THR A 331 3.08 -6.77 26.52
C THR A 331 2.75 -5.41 25.92
N PRO A 332 2.04 -4.52 26.64
CA PRO A 332 1.83 -3.16 26.19
C PRO A 332 3.17 -2.47 25.90
N THR A 333 3.24 -1.75 24.78
CA THR A 333 4.44 -0.97 24.45
C THR A 333 4.63 0.15 25.47
N THR A 334 5.79 0.20 26.12
CA THR A 334 6.13 1.29 27.04
C THR A 334 6.59 2.52 26.25
N ILE A 335 5.93 3.66 26.45
CA ILE A 335 6.32 4.93 25.83
C ILE A 335 7.10 5.73 26.89
N CYS A 336 8.43 5.73 26.82
CA CYS A 336 9.26 6.55 27.71
C CYS A 336 9.35 8.00 27.17
N GLY A 337 9.00 8.98 28.00
CA GLY A 337 9.07 10.41 27.67
C GLY A 337 10.50 10.95 27.49
N LYS A 338 11.47 10.43 28.26
CA LYS A 338 12.87 10.91 28.28
C LYS A 338 13.64 10.61 26.98
N GLU A 339 13.29 9.53 26.27
CA GLU A 339 13.89 9.20 24.96
C GLU A 339 13.22 9.92 23.78
N ARG A 340 12.12 10.64 24.03
CA ARG A 340 11.34 11.34 23.00
C ARG A 340 11.54 12.85 22.98
N GLU A 341 11.90 13.46 24.11
CA GLU A 341 12.28 14.89 24.17
C GLU A 341 13.39 15.23 23.16
N ASP A 342 14.24 14.27 22.80
CA ASP A 342 15.37 14.46 21.89
C ASP A 342 15.10 14.09 20.42
N ARG A 343 13.96 13.47 20.07
CA ARG A 343 13.72 12.96 18.70
C ARG A 343 13.16 14.00 17.74
N CYS A 344 12.32 14.93 18.19
CA CYS A 344 11.86 16.01 17.31
C CYS A 344 12.88 17.15 17.30
N LYS A 345 13.85 17.11 16.38
CA LYS A 345 14.89 18.14 16.28
C LYS A 345 14.37 19.49 15.78
N CYS A 346 13.07 19.65 15.55
CA CYS A 346 12.54 20.88 14.99
C CYS A 346 12.61 22.08 15.95
N GLY A 347 12.79 21.85 17.25
CA GLY A 347 12.98 22.93 18.24
C GLY A 347 11.83 23.94 18.28
N ALA A 348 10.62 23.53 17.89
CA ALA A 348 9.41 24.33 18.02
C ALA A 348 9.06 24.45 19.51
N ALA A 349 9.75 25.39 20.15
CA ALA A 349 9.61 25.95 21.50
C ALA A 349 9.39 25.00 22.70
N LYS A 350 10.22 25.22 23.73
CA LYS A 350 9.95 24.80 25.11
C LYS A 350 8.48 25.07 25.46
N GLY A 351 7.72 24.04 25.84
CA GLY A 351 6.37 24.18 26.38
C GLY A 351 5.33 23.25 25.76
N ASP A 352 5.23 23.17 24.42
CA ASP A 352 4.17 22.40 23.75
C ASP A 352 4.65 21.80 22.42
N ALA A 353 5.42 20.71 22.49
CA ALA A 353 5.70 19.85 21.35
C ALA A 353 4.42 19.03 20.99
N ALA A 354 3.32 19.73 20.69
CA ALA A 354 2.05 19.11 20.36
C ALA A 354 2.22 18.21 19.13
N ARG A 355 2.10 16.90 19.32
CA ARG A 355 2.05 15.92 18.24
C ARG A 355 0.58 15.62 17.95
N THR A 356 0.21 15.63 16.67
CA THR A 356 -1.10 15.14 16.26
C THR A 356 -1.05 13.62 16.23
N LEU A 357 -2.04 12.99 16.86
CA LEU A 357 -2.15 11.53 16.94
C LEU A 357 -3.16 11.02 15.90
N ALA A 358 -2.75 10.03 15.10
CA ALA A 358 -3.61 9.30 14.17
C ALA A 358 -3.63 7.80 14.51
N GLY A 359 -4.69 7.10 14.07
CA GLY A 359 -4.91 5.68 14.33
C GLY A 359 -5.93 5.37 15.43
N PRO A 360 -5.98 4.10 15.89
CA PRO A 360 -5.04 3.03 15.58
C PRO A 360 -5.13 2.56 14.12
N MET A 361 -3.97 2.22 13.55
CA MET A 361 -3.79 1.81 12.15
C MET A 361 -2.96 0.53 12.09
N TRP A 362 -2.99 -0.14 10.95
CA TRP A 362 -2.10 -1.25 10.66
C TRP A 362 -0.70 -0.70 10.40
N ILE A 363 0.29 -1.13 11.19
CA ILE A 363 1.69 -0.71 11.08
C ILE A 363 2.59 -1.82 10.51
N GLY A 364 2.03 -2.99 10.22
CA GLY A 364 2.72 -4.07 9.53
C GLY A 364 2.89 -3.85 8.02
N PRO A 365 3.37 -4.89 7.30
CA PRO A 365 3.46 -4.91 5.84
C PRO A 365 2.11 -4.65 5.16
N LEU A 366 2.11 -3.92 4.05
CA LEU A 366 0.91 -3.69 3.21
C LEU A 366 0.72 -4.77 2.14
N HIS A 367 1.78 -5.50 1.84
CA HIS A 367 1.87 -6.46 0.75
C HIS A 367 2.69 -7.66 1.21
N ASP A 368 2.41 -8.81 0.62
CA ASP A 368 3.27 -9.98 0.73
C ASP A 368 4.20 -10.05 -0.49
N LYS A 369 5.51 -10.04 -0.25
CA LYS A 369 6.53 -10.01 -1.31
C LYS A 369 6.48 -11.26 -2.21
N THR A 370 6.19 -12.42 -1.63
CA THR A 370 6.11 -13.69 -2.38
C THR A 370 4.89 -13.63 -3.30
N PHE A 371 3.75 -13.18 -2.79
CA PHE A 371 2.52 -13.04 -3.56
C PHE A 371 2.65 -12.00 -4.67
N VAL A 372 3.27 -10.83 -4.41
CA VAL A 372 3.50 -9.80 -5.44
C VAL A 372 4.37 -10.32 -6.59
N ARG A 373 5.41 -11.11 -6.29
CA ARG A 373 6.23 -11.76 -7.32
C ARG A 373 5.43 -12.80 -8.09
N HIS A 374 4.57 -13.56 -7.41
CA HIS A 374 3.69 -14.51 -8.06
C HIS A 374 2.69 -13.82 -9.00
N LEU A 375 2.11 -12.68 -8.59
CA LEU A 375 1.25 -11.85 -9.46
C LEU A 375 1.99 -11.39 -10.73
N LEU A 376 3.24 -10.94 -10.61
CA LEU A 376 4.07 -10.58 -11.76
C LEU A 376 4.35 -11.77 -12.69
N SER A 377 4.49 -12.98 -12.15
CA SER A 377 4.61 -14.21 -12.95
C SER A 377 3.30 -14.51 -13.67
N THR A 378 2.18 -14.57 -12.94
CA THR A 378 0.85 -14.82 -13.50
C THR A 378 0.51 -13.84 -14.62
N LEU A 379 0.90 -12.56 -14.48
CA LEU A 379 0.69 -11.55 -15.51
C LEU A 379 1.45 -11.84 -16.81
N ARG A 380 2.65 -12.43 -16.73
CA ARG A 380 3.43 -12.88 -17.90
C ARG A 380 2.80 -14.12 -18.53
N ASP A 381 2.38 -15.08 -17.71
CA ASP A 381 1.75 -16.31 -18.20
C ASP A 381 0.45 -16.00 -18.97
N LEU A 382 -0.38 -15.10 -18.43
CA LEU A 382 -1.60 -14.65 -19.11
C LEU A 382 -1.30 -13.94 -20.44
N LYS A 383 -0.20 -13.18 -20.52
CA LYS A 383 0.24 -12.53 -21.77
C LYS A 383 0.58 -13.56 -22.85
N GLU A 384 1.27 -14.64 -22.50
CA GLU A 384 1.63 -15.70 -23.44
C GLU A 384 0.39 -16.50 -23.90
N GLN A 385 -0.54 -16.76 -22.97
CA GLN A 385 -1.82 -17.38 -23.28
C GLN A 385 -2.67 -16.54 -24.23
N ASP A 386 -2.77 -15.23 -23.98
CA ASP A 386 -3.55 -14.32 -24.83
C ASP A 386 -2.94 -14.19 -26.24
N GLN A 387 -1.61 -14.26 -26.38
CA GLN A 387 -0.94 -14.28 -27.70
C GLN A 387 -1.19 -15.58 -28.48
N SER A 388 -1.47 -16.67 -27.77
CA SER A 388 -1.69 -18.00 -28.34
C SER A 388 -3.18 -18.31 -28.60
N ALA A 389 -4.10 -17.49 -28.07
CA ALA A 389 -5.53 -17.73 -28.16
C ALA A 389 -6.07 -17.39 -29.56
N ALA A 390 -6.82 -18.32 -30.16
CA ALA A 390 -7.35 -18.21 -31.53
C ALA A 390 -8.32 -17.02 -31.74
N ASN A 391 -8.89 -16.48 -30.65
CA ASN A 391 -9.81 -15.34 -30.66
C ASN A 391 -9.10 -13.99 -30.42
N GLY A 392 -7.80 -13.98 -30.09
CA GLY A 392 -6.99 -12.77 -29.91
C GLY A 392 -7.45 -11.81 -28.82
N MET A 393 -8.38 -12.21 -27.94
CA MET A 393 -8.97 -11.33 -26.92
C MET A 393 -8.26 -11.47 -25.57
N PRO A 394 -7.76 -10.37 -24.99
CA PRO A 394 -7.04 -10.42 -23.72
C PRO A 394 -7.96 -10.68 -22.54
N VAL A 395 -7.50 -11.44 -21.54
CA VAL A 395 -8.20 -11.57 -20.24
C VAL A 395 -8.19 -10.25 -19.49
N LEU A 396 -7.06 -9.55 -19.52
CA LEU A 396 -6.83 -8.32 -18.76
C LEU A 396 -6.71 -7.13 -19.72
N THR A 397 -7.57 -6.13 -19.55
CA THR A 397 -7.60 -4.93 -20.40
C THR A 397 -6.47 -3.96 -20.04
N ASN A 398 -6.20 -3.77 -18.74
CA ASN A 398 -5.26 -2.81 -18.18
C ASN A 398 -3.91 -3.45 -17.81
N ARG A 399 -3.40 -4.37 -18.64
CA ARG A 399 -2.24 -5.21 -18.31
C ARG A 399 -0.96 -4.40 -18.08
N ALA A 400 -0.70 -3.40 -18.93
CA ALA A 400 0.53 -2.60 -18.85
C ALA A 400 0.55 -1.74 -17.58
N GLU A 401 -0.61 -1.18 -17.21
CA GLU A 401 -0.79 -0.41 -15.98
C GLU A 401 -0.60 -1.29 -14.74
N LEU A 402 -1.14 -2.53 -14.77
CA LEU A 402 -0.94 -3.51 -13.70
C LEU A 402 0.54 -3.90 -13.56
N GLU A 403 1.23 -4.16 -14.67
CA GLU A 403 2.67 -4.50 -14.67
C GLU A 403 3.51 -3.37 -14.07
N GLY A 404 3.25 -2.12 -14.47
CA GLY A 404 3.92 -0.94 -13.93
C GLY A 404 3.68 -0.77 -12.43
N LEU A 405 2.42 -0.88 -11.99
CA LEU A 405 2.06 -0.75 -10.57
C LEU A 405 2.70 -1.85 -9.72
N LEU A 406 2.59 -3.11 -10.12
CA LEU A 406 3.15 -4.25 -9.39
C LEU A 406 4.68 -4.22 -9.34
N THR A 407 5.33 -3.67 -10.37
CA THR A 407 6.79 -3.45 -10.36
C THR A 407 7.20 -2.48 -9.27
N VAL A 408 6.52 -1.33 -9.16
CA VAL A 408 6.77 -0.34 -8.09
C VAL A 408 6.52 -0.97 -6.71
N ILE A 409 5.46 -1.76 -6.56
CA ILE A 409 5.15 -2.45 -5.30
C ILE A 409 6.21 -3.49 -4.96
N ASN A 410 6.73 -4.24 -5.93
CA ASN A 410 7.80 -5.21 -5.71
C ASN A 410 9.11 -4.54 -5.24
N GLU A 411 9.41 -3.34 -5.75
CA GLU A 411 10.50 -2.50 -5.22
C GLU A 411 10.20 -2.02 -3.80
N GLU A 412 8.97 -1.59 -3.52
CA GLU A 412 8.52 -1.19 -2.17
C GLU A 412 8.62 -2.34 -1.16
N CYS A 413 8.35 -3.58 -1.58
CA CYS A 413 8.49 -4.80 -0.76
C CYS A 413 9.94 -5.24 -0.54
N SER A 414 10.91 -4.58 -1.17
CA SER A 414 12.33 -4.94 -1.06
C SER A 414 13.05 -4.25 0.10
N LEU A 415 12.33 -3.48 0.91
CA LEU A 415 12.83 -2.95 2.18
C LEU A 415 13.04 -4.09 3.19
N ASP A 416 14.13 -4.02 3.95
CA ASP A 416 14.55 -5.08 4.89
C ASP A 416 13.58 -5.22 6.07
N GLU A 417 12.89 -4.14 6.42
CA GLU A 417 11.87 -4.10 7.47
C GLU A 417 10.59 -3.40 6.99
N PRO A 418 9.42 -3.70 7.59
CA PRO A 418 8.21 -2.94 7.34
C PRO A 418 8.45 -1.48 7.70
N CYS A 419 8.46 -0.60 6.70
CA CYS A 419 8.62 0.84 6.88
C CYS A 419 7.26 1.51 6.68
N PRO A 420 6.53 1.91 7.75
CA PRO A 420 5.26 2.59 7.56
C PRO A 420 5.47 4.02 7.08
N PHE A 421 4.65 4.42 6.10
CA PHE A 421 4.62 5.75 5.51
C PHE A 421 5.92 6.12 4.78
N PHE A 422 6.02 7.39 4.38
CA PHE A 422 7.11 7.93 3.58
C PHE A 422 7.19 9.44 3.77
N TYR A 423 8.27 10.03 3.30
CA TYR A 423 8.48 11.47 3.29
C TYR A 423 8.37 12.03 1.87
N HIS A 424 7.70 13.18 1.73
CA HIS A 424 7.85 13.98 0.52
C HIS A 424 9.13 14.82 0.61
N LEU A 425 9.81 15.02 -0.53
CA LEU A 425 10.97 15.91 -0.58
C LEU A 425 10.63 17.35 -0.20
N GLU A 426 9.41 17.78 -0.48
CA GLU A 426 8.89 19.07 -0.05
C GLU A 426 8.87 19.21 1.48
N ASP A 427 8.61 18.12 2.22
CA ASP A 427 8.61 18.16 3.69
C ASP A 427 10.04 18.33 4.21
N ILE A 428 11.02 17.72 3.53
CA ILE A 428 12.45 17.91 3.80
C ILE A 428 12.84 19.36 3.47
N ALA A 429 12.48 19.84 2.29
CA ALA A 429 12.78 21.19 1.82
C ALA A 429 12.15 22.26 2.72
N TYR A 430 10.93 22.06 3.20
CA TYR A 430 10.26 22.93 4.17
C TYR A 430 11.10 23.15 5.43
N ASN A 431 11.82 22.12 5.87
CA ASN A 431 12.74 22.22 7.00
C ASN A 431 14.05 22.94 6.63
N MET A 432 14.52 22.82 5.38
CA MET A 432 15.77 23.39 4.86
C MET A 432 15.62 24.72 4.11
N ALA A 433 14.81 25.65 4.64
CA ALA A 433 14.62 26.98 4.01
C ALA A 433 14.16 26.91 2.52
N HIS A 434 13.39 25.89 2.17
CA HIS A 434 12.87 25.59 0.83
C HIS A 434 13.93 25.17 -0.21
N PHE A 435 15.14 24.85 0.22
CA PHE A 435 16.10 24.16 -0.65
C PHE A 435 15.75 22.67 -0.73
N GLN A 436 15.42 22.20 -1.93
CA GLN A 436 15.00 20.82 -2.17
C GLN A 436 16.13 20.02 -2.84
N PRO A 437 16.68 18.99 -2.18
CA PRO A 437 17.57 18.04 -2.82
C PRO A 437 16.84 17.21 -3.89
N PRO A 438 17.48 16.86 -5.01
CA PRO A 438 16.91 15.93 -5.99
C PRO A 438 16.66 14.53 -5.39
N LEU A 439 15.56 13.88 -5.77
CA LEU A 439 15.20 12.54 -5.27
C LEU A 439 16.33 11.52 -5.45
N ARG A 440 16.97 11.55 -6.62
CA ARG A 440 18.10 10.67 -6.95
C ARG A 440 19.27 10.83 -5.98
N GLU A 441 19.56 12.06 -5.58
CA GLU A 441 20.67 12.38 -4.68
C GLU A 441 20.35 11.96 -3.24
N MET A 442 19.09 12.14 -2.80
CA MET A 442 18.61 11.61 -1.52
C MET A 442 18.69 10.08 -1.46
N ARG A 443 18.16 9.38 -2.49
CA ARG A 443 18.21 7.92 -2.58
C ARG A 443 19.66 7.42 -2.55
N ALA A 444 20.54 8.01 -3.36
CA ALA A 444 21.94 7.62 -3.40
C ALA A 444 22.67 7.85 -2.07
N GLY A 445 22.42 8.97 -1.40
CA GLY A 445 23.03 9.27 -0.09
C GLY A 445 22.61 8.28 0.99
N LEU A 446 21.32 7.94 1.06
CA LEU A 446 20.78 6.98 2.01
C LEU A 446 21.26 5.55 1.74
N SER A 447 21.27 5.11 0.48
CA SER A 447 21.77 3.77 0.14
C SER A 447 23.26 3.61 0.43
N ARG A 448 24.08 4.67 0.29
CA ARG A 448 25.51 4.63 0.68
C ARG A 448 25.72 4.43 2.18
N LEU A 449 24.82 4.98 3.00
CA LEU A 449 24.81 4.76 4.44
C LEU A 449 24.27 3.37 4.84
N GLY A 450 23.81 2.56 3.87
CA GLY A 450 23.23 1.25 4.12
C GLY A 450 21.75 1.27 4.50
N TRP A 451 21.07 2.42 4.39
CA TRP A 451 19.62 2.47 4.64
C TRP A 451 18.84 1.96 3.43
N SER A 452 17.79 1.19 3.69
CA SER A 452 16.86 0.70 2.67
C SER A 452 15.99 1.85 2.17
N VAL A 453 15.80 1.95 0.85
CA VAL A 453 15.06 3.06 0.22
C VAL A 453 14.24 2.56 -0.97
N SER A 454 12.98 2.97 -1.02
CA SER A 454 12.08 2.74 -2.15
C SER A 454 11.23 3.99 -2.45
N GLN A 455 10.43 3.90 -3.50
CA GLN A 455 9.27 4.77 -3.69
C GLN A 455 8.05 4.14 -2.99
N SER A 456 6.95 4.89 -2.88
CA SER A 456 5.65 4.35 -2.49
C SER A 456 4.74 4.23 -3.71
N HIS A 457 4.00 3.13 -3.83
CA HIS A 457 2.98 2.99 -4.88
C HIS A 457 1.86 4.04 -4.74
N THR A 458 1.62 4.58 -3.55
CA THR A 458 0.59 5.61 -3.34
C THR A 458 1.00 7.00 -3.83
N ASP A 459 2.32 7.21 -4.00
CA ASP A 459 2.92 8.40 -4.59
C ASP A 459 4.39 8.13 -4.98
N PRO A 460 4.70 7.91 -6.27
CA PRO A 460 6.05 7.60 -6.74
C PRO A 460 7.06 8.75 -6.54
N SER A 461 6.62 9.98 -6.26
CA SER A 461 7.53 11.12 -6.05
C SER A 461 8.18 11.15 -4.66
N THR A 462 7.88 10.14 -3.84
CA THR A 462 8.20 10.11 -2.41
C THR A 462 9.39 9.22 -2.08
N LEU A 463 9.88 9.38 -0.85
CA LEU A 463 10.99 8.65 -0.29
C LEU A 463 10.51 7.80 0.88
N LYS A 464 10.46 6.48 0.68
CA LYS A 464 10.15 5.49 1.71
C LYS A 464 11.43 4.84 2.17
N THR A 465 11.70 4.82 3.48
CA THR A 465 12.98 4.39 4.02
C THR A 465 12.90 3.98 5.48
N SER A 466 13.79 3.08 5.90
CA SER A 466 14.03 2.73 7.31
C SER A 466 14.83 3.79 8.07
N ALA A 467 15.42 4.76 7.35
CA ALA A 467 16.23 5.81 7.95
C ALA A 467 15.43 6.74 8.88
N PRO A 468 15.94 7.05 10.08
CA PRO A 468 15.37 8.08 10.95
C PRO A 468 15.31 9.44 10.25
N PHE A 469 14.32 10.27 10.60
CA PHE A 469 14.17 11.61 10.01
C PHE A 469 15.42 12.49 10.11
N SER A 470 16.23 12.33 11.16
CA SER A 470 17.51 13.03 11.29
C SER A 470 18.52 12.66 10.21
N VAL A 471 18.56 11.40 9.79
CA VAL A 471 19.45 10.94 8.71
C VAL A 471 19.03 11.55 7.38
N LEU A 472 17.71 11.69 7.12
CA LEU A 472 17.22 12.39 5.93
C LEU A 472 17.70 13.84 5.90
N LEU A 473 17.65 14.54 7.03
CA LEU A 473 18.17 15.89 7.15
C LEU A 473 19.69 15.95 6.97
N ASP A 474 20.43 14.95 7.45
CA ASP A 474 21.89 14.88 7.30
C ASP A 474 22.31 14.70 5.84
N VAL A 475 21.64 13.82 5.10
CA VAL A 475 21.85 13.65 3.64
C VAL A 475 21.49 14.94 2.90
N ALA A 476 20.40 15.61 3.29
CA ALA A 476 19.97 16.86 2.68
C ALA A 476 20.93 18.04 3.00
N LEU A 477 21.55 18.06 4.18
CA LEU A 477 22.63 18.99 4.51
C LEU A 477 23.91 18.68 3.74
N ALA A 478 24.28 17.40 3.59
CA ALA A 478 25.42 16.99 2.76
C ALA A 478 25.25 17.44 1.31
N TRP A 479 24.03 17.35 0.81
CA TRP A 479 23.66 17.92 -0.48
C TRP A 479 23.84 19.44 -0.51
N ALA A 480 23.34 20.16 0.50
CA ALA A 480 23.47 21.62 0.56
C ALA A 480 24.95 22.07 0.62
N VAL A 481 25.81 21.34 1.35
CA VAL A 481 27.27 21.55 1.36
C VAL A 481 27.84 21.47 -0.05
N SER A 482 27.42 20.48 -0.84
CA SER A 482 27.88 20.30 -2.24
C SER A 482 27.46 21.44 -3.17
N LYS A 483 26.41 22.21 -2.83
CA LYS A 483 25.96 23.38 -3.60
C LYS A 483 26.71 24.67 -3.21
N GLY A 484 27.46 24.64 -2.12
CA GLY A 484 28.32 25.74 -1.69
C GLY A 484 27.81 26.51 -0.47
N PRO A 485 28.67 27.40 0.08
CA PRO A 485 28.44 28.04 1.37
C PRO A 485 27.22 28.97 1.41
N GLU A 486 26.81 29.53 0.27
CA GLU A 486 25.64 30.42 0.23
C GLU A 486 24.33 29.68 0.57
N VAL A 487 24.16 28.46 0.08
CA VAL A 487 22.99 27.63 0.42
C VAL A 487 22.96 27.34 1.91
N LEU A 488 24.10 26.96 2.50
CA LEU A 488 24.21 26.71 3.93
C LEU A 488 23.94 27.97 4.77
N ARG A 489 24.42 29.14 4.33
CA ARG A 489 24.17 30.41 5.02
C ARG A 489 22.69 30.73 5.07
N GLN A 490 21.97 30.51 3.97
CA GLN A 490 20.51 30.69 3.95
C GLN A 490 19.78 29.68 4.85
N ILE A 491 20.24 28.42 4.89
CA ILE A 491 19.71 27.42 5.83
C ILE A 491 19.98 27.85 7.28
N ALA A 492 21.18 28.29 7.61
CA ALA A 492 21.56 28.77 8.95
C ALA A 492 20.68 29.95 9.42
N GLN A 493 20.26 30.82 8.51
CA GLN A 493 19.41 31.97 8.82
C GLN A 493 17.92 31.63 8.87
N ARG A 494 17.42 30.84 7.90
CA ARG A 494 15.99 30.72 7.57
C ARG A 494 15.39 29.34 7.86
N ALA A 495 16.19 28.32 8.17
CA ALA A 495 15.65 27.00 8.48
C ALA A 495 14.68 27.06 9.67
N LYS A 496 13.60 26.28 9.58
CA LYS A 496 12.52 26.32 10.57
C LYS A 496 13.00 25.89 11.95
N SER A 497 13.92 24.93 12.01
CA SER A 497 14.39 24.38 13.26
C SER A 497 15.64 25.07 13.78
N LYS A 498 15.68 25.28 15.11
CA LYS A 498 16.89 25.79 15.77
C LYS A 498 18.06 24.82 15.61
N TRP A 499 17.80 23.51 15.62
CA TRP A 499 18.83 22.50 15.42
C TRP A 499 19.45 22.60 14.01
N LEU A 500 18.64 22.64 12.94
CA LEU A 500 19.17 22.76 11.57
C LEU A 500 19.96 24.05 11.38
N ARG A 501 19.47 25.16 11.93
CA ARG A 501 20.19 26.43 11.87
C ARG A 501 21.57 26.34 12.52
N LYS A 502 21.64 25.72 13.70
CA LYS A 502 22.90 25.50 14.42
C LYS A 502 23.85 24.57 13.67
N GLU A 503 23.35 23.44 13.15
CA GLU A 503 24.16 22.51 12.36
C GLU A 503 24.70 23.18 11.09
N ALA A 504 23.86 23.91 10.36
CA ALA A 504 24.29 24.63 9.15
C ALA A 504 25.33 25.72 9.45
N ASP A 505 25.19 26.45 10.56
CA ASP A 505 26.14 27.47 11.01
C ASP A 505 27.50 26.87 11.43
N GLU A 506 27.47 25.76 12.17
CA GLU A 506 28.68 24.99 12.50
C GLU A 506 29.37 24.46 11.24
N MET A 507 28.60 23.99 10.25
CA MET A 507 29.15 23.53 8.98
C MET A 507 29.76 24.67 8.16
N LEU A 508 29.08 25.82 8.09
CA LEU A 508 29.57 27.02 7.41
C LEU A 508 30.92 27.46 8.00
N SER A 509 31.00 27.51 9.33
CA SER A 509 32.22 27.82 10.08
C SER A 509 33.35 26.86 9.69
N ASN A 510 33.08 25.55 9.67
CA ASN A 510 34.09 24.55 9.30
C ASN A 510 34.58 24.69 7.85
N ILE A 511 33.70 25.06 6.91
CA ILE A 511 34.06 25.29 5.50
C ILE A 511 34.99 26.51 5.36
N GLU A 512 34.70 27.59 6.07
CA GLU A 512 35.56 28.78 6.11
C GLU A 512 36.96 28.48 6.68
N LEU A 513 37.09 27.48 7.57
CA LEU A 513 38.39 27.02 8.08
C LEU A 513 39.21 26.23 7.05
N VAL A 514 38.56 25.44 6.18
CA VAL A 514 39.22 24.56 5.19
C VAL A 514 39.62 25.31 3.92
N GLY A 515 38.90 26.37 3.56
CA GLY A 515 39.10 27.12 2.31
C GLY A 515 38.36 26.48 1.12
N SER A 516 37.85 27.32 0.22
CA SER A 516 36.90 26.95 -0.85
C SER A 516 37.42 26.02 -1.95
N ARG A 517 38.69 25.60 -1.91
CA ARG A 517 39.32 24.84 -3.01
C ARG A 517 39.01 23.33 -3.00
N ASP A 518 38.49 22.78 -1.90
CA ASP A 518 38.22 21.33 -1.76
C ASP A 518 36.77 21.02 -1.32
N LEU A 519 35.79 21.83 -1.74
CA LEU A 519 34.37 21.63 -1.38
C LEU A 519 33.81 20.25 -1.78
N GLY A 520 34.34 19.64 -2.84
CA GLY A 520 33.95 18.29 -3.29
C GLY A 520 34.38 17.15 -2.37
N ALA A 521 35.27 17.41 -1.40
CA ALA A 521 35.73 16.43 -0.43
C ALA A 521 35.02 16.54 0.93
N LEU A 522 34.07 17.47 1.08
CA LEU A 522 33.34 17.66 2.32
C LEU A 522 32.26 16.59 2.50
N SER A 523 32.23 15.99 3.69
CA SER A 523 31.26 14.95 4.03
C SER A 523 30.55 15.24 5.35
N VAL A 524 29.30 14.80 5.43
CA VAL A 524 28.49 14.91 6.65
C VAL A 524 28.48 13.56 7.36
N CYS A 525 28.86 13.55 8.63
CA CYS A 525 28.77 12.36 9.46
C CYS A 525 27.31 12.06 9.77
N SER A 526 26.87 10.83 9.50
CA SER A 526 25.51 10.36 9.77
C SER A 526 25.53 8.94 10.32
N GLU A 527 24.45 8.58 11.00
CA GLU A 527 24.24 7.24 11.55
C GLU A 527 23.94 6.20 10.44
N ARG A 528 24.48 5.00 10.62
CA ARG A 528 24.20 3.77 9.86
C ARG A 528 23.18 2.89 10.60
N PRO A 529 22.52 1.92 9.94
CA PRO A 529 21.55 1.03 10.58
C PRO A 529 22.09 0.24 11.79
N ASP A 530 23.39 -0.05 11.82
CA ASP A 530 24.06 -0.76 12.92
C ASP A 530 24.43 0.15 14.11
N GLY A 531 24.02 1.42 14.09
CA GLY A 531 24.35 2.43 15.10
C GLY A 531 25.75 3.01 14.97
N SER A 532 26.57 2.53 14.03
CA SER A 532 27.85 3.17 13.69
C SER A 532 27.62 4.48 12.92
N SER A 533 28.69 5.25 12.73
CA SER A 533 28.63 6.51 11.98
C SER A 533 29.51 6.46 10.75
N ASP A 534 29.05 7.08 9.67
CA ASP A 534 29.74 7.12 8.39
C ASP A 534 29.52 8.46 7.68
N PHE A 535 30.34 8.71 6.67
CA PHE A 535 30.39 9.97 5.96
C PHE A 535 29.57 9.92 4.67
N VAL A 536 28.62 10.84 4.55
CA VAL A 536 27.85 11.04 3.32
C VAL A 536 28.50 12.13 2.49
N ASN A 537 28.87 11.77 1.25
CA ASN A 537 29.16 12.73 0.18
C ASN A 537 28.17 12.53 -0.97
N VAL A 538 27.53 13.62 -1.39
CA VAL A 538 26.52 13.62 -2.46
C VAL A 538 27.15 13.95 -3.83
N SER A 539 28.41 14.38 -3.88
CA SER A 539 29.14 14.70 -5.12
C SER A 539 29.76 13.47 -5.81
N ARG A 540 29.95 13.55 -7.13
CA ARG A 540 30.50 12.48 -7.98
C ARG A 540 32.03 12.44 -7.90
N GLY A 541 32.59 11.30 -7.49
CA GLY A 541 33.98 10.93 -7.77
C GLY A 541 34.79 10.59 -6.52
N SER A 542 35.26 9.34 -6.47
CA SER A 542 36.17 8.80 -5.46
C SER A 542 37.53 9.50 -5.42
N SER A 543 38.18 9.45 -4.24
CA SER A 543 39.64 9.40 -4.00
C SER A 543 40.42 10.63 -3.52
N ARG A 544 39.80 11.72 -3.04
CA ARG A 544 40.54 12.78 -2.32
C ARG A 544 40.16 12.81 -0.83
N ALA A 545 41.15 13.15 0.00
CA ALA A 545 41.06 13.21 1.46
C ALA A 545 39.73 13.86 1.90
N GLU A 546 38.88 13.07 2.55
CA GLU A 546 37.54 13.52 2.95
C GLU A 546 37.62 14.39 4.22
N PHE A 547 36.92 15.52 4.19
CA PHE A 547 36.86 16.46 5.31
C PHE A 547 35.49 16.38 5.98
N ALA A 548 35.48 15.85 7.20
CA ALA A 548 34.29 15.73 8.03
C ALA A 548 33.79 17.10 8.52
N VAL A 549 32.59 17.51 8.10
CA VAL A 549 32.01 18.81 8.47
C VAL A 549 31.15 18.73 9.75
N LYS A 550 30.68 17.54 10.12
CA LYS A 550 29.78 17.30 11.28
C LYS A 550 30.43 16.57 12.48
N SER A 551 31.76 16.52 12.58
CA SER A 551 32.40 15.76 13.67
C SER A 551 32.61 16.61 14.95
N LYS A 552 32.16 16.09 16.10
CA LYS A 552 32.55 16.59 17.44
C LYS A 552 34.01 16.25 17.81
N HIS A 553 34.73 15.50 16.97
CA HIS A 553 36.06 15.02 17.31
C HIS A 553 37.06 16.18 17.37
N THR A 554 37.66 16.33 18.54
CA THR A 554 38.80 17.22 18.82
C THR A 554 39.94 17.02 17.83
N HIS A 555 40.09 15.83 17.23
CA HIS A 555 41.10 15.55 16.21
C HIS A 555 40.86 16.28 14.88
N VAL A 556 39.62 16.38 14.41
CA VAL A 556 39.30 17.15 13.18
C VAL A 556 39.48 18.64 13.45
N ARG A 557 39.01 19.14 14.61
CA ARG A 557 39.26 20.54 15.03
C ARG A 557 40.75 20.84 15.19
N ARG A 558 41.54 19.94 15.78
CA ARG A 558 43.00 20.07 15.94
C ARG A 558 43.73 20.00 14.61
N TRP A 559 43.29 19.15 13.68
CA TRP A 559 43.85 19.06 12.34
C TRP A 559 43.56 20.34 11.53
N LEU A 560 42.32 20.83 11.54
CA LEU A 560 41.91 22.10 10.92
C LEU A 560 42.68 23.31 11.50
N GLN A 561 42.89 23.32 12.83
CA GLN A 561 43.72 24.33 13.49
C GLN A 561 45.21 24.23 13.15
N ARG A 562 45.73 23.01 12.89
CA ARG A 562 47.10 22.78 12.43
C ARG A 562 47.28 23.23 10.98
N ALA A 563 46.32 22.94 10.11
CA ALA A 563 46.33 23.38 8.71
C ALA A 563 46.35 24.92 8.59
N LYS A 564 45.63 25.64 9.47
CA LYS A 564 45.69 27.12 9.55
C LYS A 564 47.08 27.70 9.90
N ARG A 565 47.95 26.94 10.57
CA ARG A 565 49.32 27.41 10.91
C ARG A 565 50.31 27.21 9.78
N VAL A 566 49.93 26.44 8.77
CA VAL A 566 50.76 26.12 7.63
C VAL A 566 50.23 26.91 6.46
N GLY A 567 50.81 28.09 6.20
CA GLY A 567 50.45 28.96 5.07
C GLY A 567 50.54 28.23 3.72
N PRO A 568 50.11 28.86 2.61
CA PRO A 568 49.76 28.21 1.32
C PRO A 568 50.92 27.56 0.53
N GLY A 569 52.02 27.15 1.16
CA GLY A 569 53.21 26.59 0.53
C GLY A 569 53.69 25.22 1.01
N ALA A 570 53.13 24.61 2.06
CA ALA A 570 53.65 23.31 2.52
C ALA A 570 52.87 22.14 1.92
N ARG A 571 53.56 21.34 1.10
CA ARG A 571 53.09 20.00 0.72
C ARG A 571 53.09 19.10 1.97
N PRO A 572 52.07 18.25 2.18
CA PRO A 572 52.15 17.25 3.24
C PRO A 572 53.26 16.26 2.89
N ALA A 573 54.18 16.05 3.84
CA ALA A 573 55.14 14.96 3.77
C ALA A 573 54.37 13.64 3.78
N LYS A 574 54.68 12.76 2.83
CA LYS A 574 54.16 11.38 2.81
C LYS A 574 54.68 10.65 4.06
N GLY A 575 53.77 10.17 4.88
CA GLY A 575 54.00 9.29 6.03
C GLY A 575 52.70 8.58 6.34
#